data_AF-L7F4R8-F1
#
_entry.id   AF-L7F4R8-F1
#
_cell.length_a   1.000
_cell.length_b   1.000
_cell.length_c   1.000
_cell.angle_alpha   90.00
_cell.angle_beta   90.00
_cell.angle_gamma   90.00
#
_symmetry.space_group_name_H-M   'P 1'
#
loop_
_entity.id
_entity.type
_entity.pdbx_description
1 polymer ?
#
loop_
_entity_poly.entity_id
_entity_poly.type
_entity_poly.pdbx_seq_one_letter_code
_entity_poly.pdbx_strand_id
1 'polypeptide(L)' 'MTPVESREPLPERQVALVDLLDRLLSGGVVITGDIVLSIADIDLVRISLRALIVSVSSENRPAVTVQERGND' A
#
# COMPACT_ATOMS: atom_id res chain seq x y z
N MET A 1 35.37 -0.25 -16.46
CA MET A 1 34.02 -0.85 -16.61
C MET A 1 33.91 -1.91 -15.53
N THR A 2 33.38 -1.56 -14.36
CA THR A 2 33.17 -2.50 -13.25
C THR A 2 31.97 -3.39 -13.59
N PRO A 3 32.08 -4.73 -13.54
CA PRO A 3 30.91 -5.57 -13.65
C PRO A 3 30.09 -5.34 -12.39
N VAL A 4 28.83 -4.92 -12.56
CA VAL A 4 27.87 -4.90 -11.47
C VAL A 4 27.57 -6.37 -11.18
N GLU A 5 28.22 -6.95 -10.16
CA GLU A 5 27.90 -8.30 -9.72
C GLU A 5 26.41 -8.36 -9.41
N SER A 6 25.72 -9.21 -10.17
CA SER A 6 24.36 -9.65 -9.92
C SER A 6 24.27 -10.03 -8.45
N ARG A 7 23.53 -9.26 -7.64
CA ARG A 7 23.18 -9.67 -6.28
C ARG A 7 22.34 -10.94 -6.40
N GLU A 8 22.99 -12.10 -6.38
CA GLU A 8 22.30 -13.39 -6.26
C GLU A 8 21.43 -13.31 -5.01
N PRO A 9 20.09 -13.38 -5.15
CA PRO A 9 19.23 -13.25 -4.01
C PRO A 9 19.42 -14.52 -3.17
N LEU A 10 19.88 -14.32 -1.94
CA LEU A 10 20.06 -15.39 -0.96
C LEU A 10 18.71 -16.14 -0.81
N PRO A 11 18.68 -17.49 -0.90
CA PRO A 11 17.45 -18.28 -0.91
C PRO A 11 16.45 -17.92 0.19
N GLU A 12 16.96 -17.58 1.37
CA GLU A 12 16.18 -17.18 2.55
C GLU A 12 15.36 -15.89 2.34
N ARG A 13 15.88 -14.94 1.55
CA ARG A 13 15.19 -13.67 1.26
C ARG A 13 14.02 -13.86 0.31
N GLN A 14 14.15 -14.76 -0.66
CA GLN A 14 13.06 -15.08 -1.59
C GLN A 14 11.90 -15.76 -0.85
N VAL A 15 12.20 -16.69 0.07
CA VAL A 15 11.17 -17.35 0.90
C VAL A 15 10.41 -16.32 1.76
N ALA A 16 11.10 -15.34 2.35
CA ALA A 16 10.47 -14.29 3.15
C ALA A 16 9.54 -13.35 2.34
N LEU A 17 9.90 -13.03 1.09
CA LEU A 17 9.05 -12.24 0.21
C LEU A 17 7.81 -13.03 -0.23
N VAL A 18 7.96 -14.31 -0.56
CA VAL A 18 6.84 -15.18 -0.96
C VAL A 18 5.85 -15.38 0.20
N ASP A 19 6.32 -15.63 1.42
CA ASP A 19 5.46 -15.74 2.62
C ASP A 19 4.78 -14.39 2.95
N LEU A 20 5.49 -13.27 2.79
CA LEU A 20 4.88 -11.95 2.93
C LEU A 20 3.79 -11.74 1.87
N LEU A 21 4.06 -12.03 0.61
CA LEU A 21 3.07 -11.90 -0.47
C LEU A 21 1.87 -12.82 -0.22
N ASP A 22 2.08 -14.08 0.18
CA ASP A 22 1.00 -15.03 0.46
C ASP A 22 0.09 -14.58 1.61
N ARG A 23 0.67 -14.05 2.69
CA ARG A 23 -0.09 -13.47 3.81
C ARG A 23 -0.82 -12.18 3.41
N LEU A 24 -0.17 -11.32 2.61
CA LEU A 24 -0.81 -10.12 2.07
C LEU A 24 -1.97 -10.46 1.14
N LEU A 25 -1.85 -11.53 0.35
CA LEU A 25 -2.88 -12.00 -0.57
C LEU A 25 -4.04 -12.70 0.16
N SER A 26 -3.74 -13.46 1.22
CA SER A 26 -4.73 -14.26 1.96
C SER A 26 -5.51 -13.46 3.01
N GLY A 27 -4.85 -12.55 3.75
CA GLY A 27 -5.46 -11.86 4.89
C GLY A 27 -5.44 -10.33 4.81
N GLY A 28 -4.64 -9.76 3.92
CA GLY A 28 -4.36 -8.32 3.90
C GLY A 28 -3.47 -7.86 5.06
N VAL A 29 -3.14 -6.57 5.08
CA VAL A 29 -2.32 -5.93 6.12
C VAL A 29 -2.93 -4.59 6.54
N VAL A 30 -2.87 -4.29 7.83
CA VAL A 30 -3.20 -2.95 8.34
C VAL A 30 -1.92 -2.14 8.43
N ILE A 31 -1.88 -1.00 7.73
CA ILE A 31 -0.79 -0.03 7.77
C ILE A 31 -1.24 1.16 8.62
N THR A 32 -0.42 1.53 9.59
CA THR A 32 -0.55 2.76 10.39
C THR A 32 0.58 3.71 10.06
N GLY A 33 0.29 5.00 9.92
CA GLY A 33 1.31 6.03 9.73
C GLY A 33 0.78 7.41 10.03
N ASP A 34 1.66 8.41 9.99
CA ASP A 34 1.28 9.81 10.14
C ASP A 34 1.85 10.61 8.98
N ILE A 35 1.08 11.56 8.46
CA ILE A 35 1.52 12.55 7.48
C ILE A 35 1.43 13.92 8.14
N VAL A 36 2.46 14.74 7.96
CA VAL A 36 2.45 16.14 8.35
C VAL A 36 2.56 17.00 7.10
N LEU A 37 1.67 17.97 6.95
CA LEU A 37 1.71 18.98 5.90
C LEU A 37 2.29 20.26 6.49
N SER A 38 3.41 20.68 5.93
CA SER A 38 4.20 21.81 6.44
C SER A 38 4.39 22.87 5.35
N ILE A 39 4.48 24.13 5.75
CA ILE A 39 4.78 25.27 4.87
C ILE A 39 5.87 26.11 5.54
N ALA A 40 6.94 26.41 4.80
CA ALA A 40 8.07 27.21 5.30
C ALA A 40 8.59 26.71 6.66
N ASP A 41 8.81 25.39 6.75
CA ASP A 41 9.28 24.70 7.96
C ASP A 41 8.33 24.73 9.17
N ILE A 42 7.07 25.15 8.96
CA ILE A 42 6.02 25.16 9.98
C ILE A 42 5.03 24.03 9.69
N ASP A 43 4.85 23.14 10.66
CA ASP A 43 3.86 22.06 10.61
C ASP A 43 2.45 22.64 10.79
N LEU A 44 1.57 22.43 9.80
CA LEU A 44 0.21 22.98 9.82
C LEU A 44 -0.84 21.91 10.16
N VAL A 45 -0.71 20.74 9.55
CA VAL A 45 -1.73 19.69 9.63
C VAL A 45 -1.05 18.37 9.86
N ARG A 46 -1.47 17.62 10.88
CA ARG A 46 -1.07 16.25 11.11
C ARG A 46 -2.25 15.31 10.87
N ILE A 47 -2.03 14.29 10.07
CA ILE A 47 -3.03 13.31 9.66
C ILE A 47 -2.53 11.94 10.10
N SER A 48 -3.27 11.28 10.98
CA SER A 48 -3.02 9.88 11.32
C SER A 48 -3.78 8.97 10.38
N LEU A 49 -3.04 8.09 9.71
CA LEU A 49 -3.55 7.15 8.72
C LEU A 49 -3.63 5.75 9.31
N ARG A 50 -4.77 5.11 9.07
CA ARG A 50 -4.96 3.67 9.24
C ARG A 50 -5.59 3.14 7.96
N ALA A 51 -4.87 2.29 7.25
CA ALA A 51 -5.31 1.71 5.99
C ALA A 51 -5.29 0.19 6.09
N LEU A 52 -6.36 -0.47 5.65
CA LEU A 52 -6.38 -1.91 5.43
C LEU A 52 -6.09 -2.16 3.95
N ILE A 53 -4.97 -2.81 3.66
CA ILE A 53 -4.59 -3.24 2.32
C ILE A 53 -4.98 -4.70 2.18
N VAL A 54 -5.94 -4.98 1.32
CA VAL A 54 -6.36 -6.35 0.98
C VAL A 54 -6.11 -6.60 -0.50
N SER A 55 -5.98 -7.87 -0.86
CA SER A 55 -5.92 -8.25 -2.25
C SER A 55 -7.20 -7.84 -2.98
N VAL A 56 -7.06 -7.40 -4.22
CA VAL A 56 -8.21 -7.11 -5.08
C VAL A 56 -8.71 -8.42 -5.68
N SER A 57 -9.93 -8.81 -5.31
CA SER A 57 -10.69 -9.86 -5.98
C SER A 57 -11.82 -9.21 -6.79
N SER A 58 -12.25 -9.85 -7.87
CA SER A 58 -13.39 -9.42 -8.69
C SER A 58 -14.65 -9.14 -7.85
N GLU A 59 -14.76 -9.79 -6.69
CA GLU A 59 -15.87 -9.65 -5.73
C GLU A 59 -15.77 -8.40 -4.85
N ASN A 60 -14.57 -7.82 -4.68
CA ASN A 60 -14.31 -6.69 -3.77
C ASN A 60 -14.21 -5.34 -4.50
N ARG A 61 -14.85 -5.19 -5.66
CA ARG A 61 -14.86 -3.90 -6.37
C ARG A 61 -15.67 -2.89 -5.53
N PRO A 62 -15.05 -1.80 -5.04
CA PRO A 62 -15.81 -0.77 -4.34
C PRO A 62 -16.88 -0.24 -5.31
N ALA A 63 -18.14 -0.35 -4.92
CA ALA A 63 -19.26 0.21 -5.64
C ALA A 63 -19.16 1.74 -5.55
N VAL A 64 -18.35 2.32 -6.44
CA VAL A 64 -18.42 3.77 -6.68
C VAL A 64 -19.69 3.99 -7.48
N THR A 65 -20.81 4.07 -6.77
CA THR A 65 -22.06 4.57 -7.33
C THR A 65 -21.89 6.07 -7.46
N VAL A 66 -21.46 6.52 -8.63
CA VAL A 66 -21.59 7.92 -9.02
C VAL A 66 -23.10 8.19 -9.01
N GLN A 67 -23.57 8.88 -7.98
CA GLN A 67 -24.93 9.40 -7.95
C GLN A 67 -25.01 10.50 -9.01
N GLU A 68 -25.44 10.12 -10.22
CA GLU A 68 -25.99 11.06 -11.17
C GLU A 68 -27.22 11.67 -10.51
N ARG A 69 -27.02 12.81 -9.83
CA ARG A 69 -28.14 13.69 -9.50
C ARG A 69 -28.71 14.14 -10.84
N GLY A 70 -29.77 13.46 -11.27
CA GLY A 70 -30.75 14.04 -12.17
C GLY A 70 -31.16 15.40 -11.62
N ASN A 71 -30.77 16.44 -12.33
CA ASN A 71 -31.32 17.77 -12.20
C ASN A 71 -32.33 17.90 -13.34
N ASP A 72 -33.55 17.42 -13.08
CA ASP A 72 -34.76 17.89 -13.76
C ASP A 72 -35.32 19.09 -13.00
#